data_AF-A0A8S3IKB6-F1
#
_entry.id   AF-A0A8S3IKB6-F1
#
_cell.length_a   1.000
_cell.length_b   1.000
_cell.length_c   1.000
_cell.angle_alpha   90.00
_cell.angle_beta   90.00
_cell.angle_gamma   90.00
#
_symmetry.space_group_name_H-M   'P 1'
#
loop_
_entity.id
_entity.type
_entity.pdbx_description
1 polymer ?
#
loop_
_entity_poly.entity_id
_entity_poly.type
_entity_poly.pdbx_seq_one_letter_code
_entity_poly.pdbx_strand_id
1 'polypeptide(L)'
;MESLGLNVVLPPFLNGRRQFTTTEVNQSKYVTKVRWVVEAVNSRIKQFKYLANTIPNSALPHLEHDVSIVCAIINRYRPPINTSNAEDVAIAEKMILLRSRKNNFEKFLQRNNLKKSSSKWHAINHIDIIDEFPILSEDEIVSNITLGTFQLKRARSYAEENASTTDLT
;
A
#
# COMPACT_ATOMS: atom_id res chain seq x y z
N MET A 1 16.50 -16.05 4.07
CA MET A 1 16.14 -14.66 3.69
C MET A 1 17.13 -13.66 4.27
N GLU A 2 17.38 -13.69 5.57
CA GLU A 2 18.41 -12.83 6.19
C GLU A 2 19.83 -13.14 5.68
N SER A 3 20.14 -14.41 5.42
CA SER A 3 21.39 -14.83 4.75
C SER A 3 21.57 -14.28 3.33
N LEU A 4 20.51 -13.78 2.70
CA LEU A 4 20.52 -13.12 1.38
C LEU A 4 20.52 -11.59 1.52
N GLY A 5 20.70 -11.05 2.73
CA GLY A 5 20.64 -9.62 3.01
C GLY A 5 19.24 -9.00 2.99
N LEU A 6 18.19 -9.83 2.96
CA LEU A 6 16.80 -9.37 2.93
C LEU A 6 16.23 -9.26 4.35
N ASN A 7 15.62 -8.10 4.65
CA ASN A 7 14.93 -7.87 5.91
C ASN A 7 13.47 -8.35 5.82
N VAL A 8 13.10 -9.28 6.70
CA VAL A 8 11.73 -9.79 6.77
C VAL A 8 10.91 -8.92 7.71
N VAL A 9 9.88 -8.26 7.17
CA VAL A 9 9.02 -7.35 7.92
C VAL A 9 7.57 -7.79 7.82
N LEU A 10 6.95 -8.07 8.97
CA LEU A 10 5.51 -8.28 9.07
C LEU A 10 4.81 -6.93 9.30
N PRO A 11 3.65 -6.68 8.67
CA PRO A 11 2.82 -5.54 9.05
C PRO A 11 2.46 -5.60 10.54
N PRO A 12 2.40 -4.45 11.22
CA PRO A 12 2.01 -4.37 12.62
C PRO A 12 0.55 -4.80 12.80
N PHE A 13 0.24 -5.34 13.97
CA PHE A 13 -1.13 -5.64 14.39
C PHE A 13 -1.67 -4.56 15.33
N LEU A 14 -2.98 -4.36 15.33
CA LEU A 14 -3.62 -3.35 16.16
C LEU A 14 -3.49 -3.65 17.66
N ASN A 15 -3.39 -4.93 18.05
CA ASN A 15 -3.17 -5.37 19.44
C ASN A 15 -4.09 -4.66 20.45
N GLY A 16 -5.39 -4.57 20.14
CA GLY A 16 -6.39 -3.91 20.98
C GLY A 16 -6.45 -2.38 20.87
N ARG A 17 -5.57 -1.74 20.08
CA ARG A 17 -5.66 -0.31 19.76
C ARG A 17 -6.67 -0.07 18.64
N ARG A 18 -7.31 1.11 18.65
CA ARG A 18 -8.24 1.50 17.60
C ARG A 18 -7.54 1.85 16.27
N GLN A 19 -6.30 2.32 16.32
CA GLN A 19 -5.54 2.78 15.14
C GLN A 19 -4.04 2.51 15.30
N PHE A 20 -3.35 2.38 14.17
CA PHE A 20 -1.90 2.32 14.09
C PHE A 20 -1.26 3.68 14.35
N THR A 21 -0.02 3.67 14.85
CA THR A 21 0.78 4.90 14.94
C THR A 21 1.21 5.37 13.55
N THR A 22 1.57 6.65 13.40
CA THR A 22 2.06 7.17 12.12
C THR A 22 3.29 6.41 11.61
N THR A 23 4.19 5.99 12.50
CA THR A 23 5.38 5.22 12.13
C THR A 23 5.02 3.82 11.63
N GLU A 24 4.10 3.13 12.29
CA GLU A 24 3.56 1.82 11.90
C GLU A 24 2.84 1.89 10.54
N VAL A 25 2.01 2.91 10.33
CA VAL A 25 1.33 3.14 9.04
C VAL A 25 2.35 3.38 7.94
N ASN A 26 3.33 4.25 8.18
CA ASN A 26 4.37 4.53 7.19
C ASN A 26 5.15 3.28 6.82
N GLN A 27 5.58 2.47 7.80
CA GLN A 27 6.25 1.19 7.56
C GLN A 27 5.37 0.24 6.74
N SER A 28 4.08 0.15 7.06
CA SER A 28 3.11 -0.69 6.34
C SER A 28 2.94 -0.31 4.87
N LYS A 29 3.05 0.99 4.54
CA LYS A 29 2.99 1.46 3.14
C LYS A 29 4.14 0.89 2.29
N TYR A 30 5.36 0.79 2.83
CA TYR A 30 6.50 0.17 2.12
C TYR A 30 6.29 -1.31 1.89
N VAL A 31 5.89 -2.04 2.95
CA VAL A 31 5.60 -3.47 2.84
C VAL A 31 4.53 -3.70 1.77
N THR A 32 3.51 -2.83 1.71
CA THR A 32 2.45 -2.93 0.70
C THR A 32 2.94 -2.66 -0.72
N LYS A 33 3.89 -1.74 -0.93
CA LYS A 33 4.48 -1.53 -2.25
C LYS A 33 5.28 -2.74 -2.73
N VAL A 34 6.05 -3.39 -1.86
CA VAL A 34 6.79 -4.62 -2.21
C VAL A 34 5.84 -5.81 -2.39
N ARG A 35 4.74 -5.86 -1.63
CA ARG A 35 3.74 -6.93 -1.69
C ARG A 35 3.19 -7.13 -3.10
N TRP A 36 3.03 -6.07 -3.88
CA TRP A 36 2.56 -6.16 -5.27
C TRP A 36 3.38 -7.15 -6.11
N VAL A 37 4.72 -7.16 -5.97
CA VAL A 37 5.59 -8.09 -6.72
C VAL A 37 5.32 -9.53 -6.28
N VAL A 38 5.20 -9.75 -4.97
CA VAL A 38 4.92 -11.08 -4.40
C VAL A 38 3.55 -11.59 -4.85
N GLU A 39 2.53 -10.72 -4.85
CA GLU A 39 1.18 -11.04 -5.33
C GLU A 39 1.17 -11.36 -6.83
N ALA A 40 1.95 -10.63 -7.64
CA ALA A 40 2.10 -10.90 -9.07
C ALA A 40 2.78 -12.27 -9.32
N VAL A 41 3.81 -12.64 -8.55
CA VAL A 41 4.42 -13.99 -8.61
C VAL A 41 3.39 -15.05 -8.24
N ASN A 42 2.70 -14.87 -7.11
CA ASN A 42 1.69 -15.81 -6.63
C ASN A 42 0.55 -15.98 -7.64
N SER A 43 0.14 -14.90 -8.32
CA SER A 43 -0.84 -14.95 -9.39
C SER A 43 -0.37 -15.86 -10.54
N ARG A 44 0.90 -15.78 -10.95
CA ARG A 44 1.47 -16.68 -11.98
C ARG A 44 1.50 -18.14 -11.53
N ILE A 45 1.87 -18.41 -10.28
CA ILE A 45 1.87 -19.77 -9.72
C ILE A 45 0.45 -20.34 -9.74
N LYS A 46 -0.55 -19.54 -9.35
CA LYS A 46 -1.96 -19.92 -9.35
C LYS A 46 -2.58 -20.13 -10.74
N GLN A 47 -1.88 -19.80 -11.83
CA GLN A 47 -2.35 -20.15 -13.18
C GLN A 47 -2.20 -21.65 -13.47
N PHE A 48 -1.38 -22.37 -12.70
CA PHE A 48 -1.23 -23.82 -12.83
C PHE A 48 -2.41 -24.50 -12.14
N LYS A 49 -3.26 -25.18 -12.93
CA LYS A 49 -4.50 -25.84 -12.45
C LYS A 49 -4.28 -26.75 -11.23
N TYR A 50 -3.13 -27.41 -11.16
CA TYR A 50 -2.77 -28.25 -10.02
C TYR A 50 -2.72 -27.46 -8.71
N LEU A 51 -2.06 -26.30 -8.70
CA LEU A 51 -1.90 -25.44 -7.53
C LEU A 51 -3.08 -24.49 -7.29
N ALA A 52 -3.94 -24.30 -8.29
CA ALA A 52 -5.15 -23.49 -8.19
C ALA A 52 -6.29 -24.22 -7.45
N ASN A 53 -6.26 -25.56 -7.45
CA ASN A 53 -7.32 -26.41 -6.91
C ASN A 53 -6.95 -27.00 -5.55
N THR A 54 -7.90 -27.71 -4.94
CA THR A 54 -7.65 -28.45 -3.69
C THR A 54 -6.69 -29.61 -3.96
N ILE A 55 -5.58 -29.63 -3.22
CA ILE A 55 -4.55 -30.66 -3.32
C ILE A 55 -4.86 -31.76 -2.31
N PRO A 56 -4.90 -33.04 -2.72
CA PRO A 56 -5.16 -34.14 -1.80
C PRO A 56 -3.99 -34.30 -0.81
N ASN A 57 -4.31 -34.69 0.43
CA ASN A 57 -3.29 -34.86 1.49
C ASN A 57 -2.19 -35.86 1.12
N SER A 58 -2.50 -36.84 0.26
CA SER A 58 -1.52 -37.81 -0.25
C SER A 58 -0.40 -37.18 -1.09
N ALA A 59 -0.63 -35.99 -1.65
CA ALA A 59 0.36 -35.26 -2.44
C ALA A 59 1.22 -34.29 -1.59
N LEU A 60 0.89 -34.07 -0.32
CA LEU A 60 1.66 -33.19 0.57
C LEU A 60 3.16 -33.52 0.64
N PRO A 61 3.59 -34.81 0.66
CA PRO A 61 5.02 -35.14 0.67
C PRO A 61 5.78 -34.64 -0.57
N HIS A 62 5.09 -34.38 -1.68
CA HIS A 62 5.68 -33.98 -2.95
C HIS A 62 5.39 -32.52 -3.31
N LEU A 63 4.51 -31.84 -2.57
CA LEU A 63 4.05 -30.50 -2.87
C LEU A 63 5.19 -29.48 -3.01
N GLU A 64 6.23 -29.59 -2.18
CA GLU A 64 7.42 -28.74 -2.27
C GLU A 64 8.13 -28.90 -3.62
N HIS A 65 8.28 -30.13 -4.10
CA HIS A 65 8.86 -30.42 -5.40
C HIS A 65 7.96 -29.93 -6.53
N ASP A 66 6.65 -30.14 -6.43
CA ASP A 66 5.70 -29.68 -7.43
C ASP A 66 5.74 -28.14 -7.59
N VAL A 67 5.75 -27.41 -6.47
CA VAL A 67 5.90 -25.95 -6.46
C VAL A 67 7.26 -25.54 -7.04
N SER A 68 8.33 -26.24 -6.69
CA SER A 68 9.68 -25.97 -7.23
C SER A 68 9.75 -26.15 -8.74
N ILE A 69 9.13 -27.20 -9.27
CA ILE A 69 9.02 -27.47 -10.72
C ILE A 69 8.22 -26.35 -11.40
N VAL A 70 7.06 -25.98 -10.84
CA VAL A 70 6.25 -24.87 -11.38
C VAL A 70 7.05 -23.57 -11.41
N CYS A 71 7.75 -23.23 -10.33
CA CYS A 71 8.62 -22.06 -10.26
C CYS A 71 9.74 -22.11 -11.31
N ALA A 72 10.38 -23.27 -11.52
CA ALA A 72 11.40 -23.44 -12.55
C ALA A 72 10.85 -23.22 -13.96
N ILE A 73 9.65 -23.75 -14.26
CA ILE A 73 8.95 -23.52 -15.52
C ILE A 73 8.64 -22.04 -15.72
N ILE A 74 8.11 -21.36 -14.70
CA ILE A 74 7.83 -19.91 -14.76
C ILE A 74 9.12 -19.15 -15.05
N ASN A 75 10.21 -19.43 -14.33
CA ASN A 75 11.49 -18.75 -14.51
C ASN A 75 12.10 -18.98 -15.90
N ARG A 76 11.88 -20.16 -16.49
CA ARG A 76 12.41 -20.49 -17.82
C ARG A 76 11.62 -19.84 -18.96
N TYR A 77 10.29 -19.80 -18.85
CA TYR A 77 9.43 -19.50 -20.00
C TYR A 77 8.63 -18.20 -19.87
N ARG A 78 8.50 -17.60 -18.68
CA ARG A 78 7.81 -16.32 -18.52
C ARG A 78 8.81 -15.16 -18.48
N PRO A 79 8.47 -14.01 -19.09
CA PRO A 79 9.29 -12.81 -18.93
C PRO A 79 9.29 -12.36 -17.46
N PRO A 80 10.29 -11.57 -17.02
CA PRO A 80 10.29 -10.95 -15.69
C PRO A 80 8.96 -10.24 -15.37
N ILE A 81 8.55 -10.21 -14.10
CA ILE A 81 7.30 -9.55 -13.68
C ILE A 81 7.37 -8.05 -13.87
N ASN A 82 8.53 -7.48 -13.61
CA ASN A 82 8.83 -6.10 -13.90
C ASN A 82 10.28 -6.00 -14.36
N THR A 83 10.53 -5.13 -15.32
CA THR A 83 11.87 -4.67 -15.69
C THR A 83 12.07 -3.32 -15.03
N SER A 84 13.12 -3.19 -14.22
CA SER A 84 13.39 -1.94 -13.50
C SER A 84 13.58 -0.80 -14.50
N ASN A 85 12.78 0.26 -14.35
CA ASN A 85 12.94 1.49 -15.11
C ASN A 85 13.71 2.53 -14.28
N ALA A 86 14.30 3.54 -14.93
CA ALA A 86 15.00 4.62 -14.23
C ALA A 86 14.09 5.37 -13.24
N GLU A 87 12.79 5.46 -13.54
CA GLU A 87 11.78 6.06 -12.68
C GLU A 87 11.54 5.27 -11.38
N ASP A 88 11.70 3.94 -11.41
CA ASP A 88 11.50 3.11 -10.21
C ASP A 88 12.54 3.42 -9.13
N VAL A 89 13.78 3.73 -9.55
CA VAL A 89 14.87 4.14 -8.66
C VAL A 89 14.53 5.48 -8.01
N ALA A 90 14.11 6.46 -8.80
CA ALA A 90 13.72 7.79 -8.29
C ALA A 90 12.52 7.70 -7.32
N ILE A 91 11.53 6.86 -7.62
CA ILE A 91 10.39 6.60 -6.72
C ILE A 91 10.87 5.94 -5.43
N ALA A 92 11.76 4.94 -5.50
CA ALA A 92 12.30 4.25 -4.34
C ALA A 92 13.09 5.19 -3.43
N GLU A 93 13.96 6.03 -4.00
CA GLU A 93 14.72 7.06 -3.27
C GLU A 93 13.80 8.07 -2.60
N LYS A 94 12.80 8.58 -3.33
CA LYS A 94 11.79 9.48 -2.78
C LYS A 94 11.00 8.83 -1.65
N MET A 95 10.63 7.57 -1.81
CA MET A 95 9.99 6.79 -0.77
C MET A 95 10.89 6.71 0.47
N ILE A 96 12.17 6.37 0.34
CA ILE A 96 13.11 6.32 1.47
C ILE A 96 13.24 7.68 2.16
N LEU A 97 13.35 8.78 1.39
CA LEU A 97 13.43 10.14 1.91
C LEU A 97 12.19 10.51 2.72
N LEU A 98 10.99 10.25 2.18
CA LEU A 98 9.72 10.54 2.85
C LEU A 98 9.53 9.73 4.13
N ARG A 99 10.11 8.52 4.21
CA ARG A 99 10.10 7.69 5.43
C ARG A 99 10.79 8.40 6.60
N SER A 100 11.94 9.00 6.30
CA SER A 100 12.83 9.62 7.29
C SER A 100 12.37 11.02 7.68
N ARG A 101 11.38 11.57 6.96
CA ARG A 101 10.84 12.91 7.23
C ARG A 101 10.07 12.93 8.55
N LYS A 102 10.46 13.82 9.45
CA LYS A 102 9.77 14.03 10.73
C LYS A 102 8.34 14.55 10.49
N ASN A 103 7.36 14.00 11.21
CA ASN A 103 5.97 14.45 11.15
C ASN A 103 5.79 15.79 11.89
N ASN A 104 6.16 16.88 11.23
CA ASN A 104 6.00 18.24 11.78
C ASN A 104 4.53 18.64 11.94
N PHE A 105 3.63 18.04 11.14
CA PHE A 105 2.20 18.28 11.26
C PHE A 105 1.64 17.76 12.58
N GLU A 106 2.05 16.57 13.03
CA GLU A 106 1.67 16.08 14.35
C GLU A 106 2.15 17.01 15.47
N LYS A 107 3.38 17.53 15.37
CA LYS A 107 3.88 18.53 16.34
C LYS A 107 3.04 19.80 16.33
N PHE A 108 2.63 20.26 15.15
CA PHE A 108 1.74 21.41 15.01
C PHE A 108 0.38 21.17 15.66
N LEU A 109 -0.24 20.02 15.42
CA LEU A 109 -1.53 19.65 16.04
C LEU A 109 -1.43 19.60 17.57
N GLN A 110 -0.35 19.04 18.10
CA GLN A 110 -0.10 18.98 19.55
C GLN A 110 0.10 20.37 20.14
N ARG A 111 0.94 21.22 19.52
CA ARG A 111 1.20 22.59 19.97
C ARG A 111 -0.07 23.45 20.01
N ASN A 112 -0.97 23.26 19.05
CA ASN A 112 -2.20 24.03 18.95
C ASN A 112 -3.42 23.35 19.60
N ASN A 113 -3.23 22.24 20.34
CA ASN A 113 -4.31 21.47 20.97
C ASN A 113 -5.44 21.03 20.03
N LEU A 114 -5.16 20.87 18.74
CA LEU A 114 -6.17 20.59 17.70
C LEU A 114 -6.67 19.14 17.70
N LYS A 115 -6.01 18.22 18.42
CA LYS A 115 -6.46 16.82 18.54
C LYS A 115 -7.73 16.63 19.39
N LYS A 116 -8.15 17.64 20.15
CA LYS A 116 -9.28 17.56 21.11
C LYS A 116 -10.50 18.39 20.72
N SER A 117 -10.45 19.15 19.62
CA SER A 117 -11.60 19.92 19.19
C SER A 117 -12.68 18.96 18.70
N SER A 118 -13.77 18.83 19.45
CA SER A 118 -15.00 18.20 18.96
C SER A 118 -15.36 18.88 17.65
N SER A 119 -15.26 18.17 16.53
CA SER A 119 -15.59 18.70 15.21
C SER A 119 -17.07 19.13 15.21
N LYS A 120 -17.32 20.42 15.42
CA LYS A 120 -18.60 21.04 15.06
C LYS A 120 -18.58 21.14 13.55
N TRP A 121 -19.10 20.12 12.89
CA TRP A 121 -19.27 20.11 11.45
C TRP A 121 -20.31 21.18 11.11
N HIS A 122 -19.93 22.11 10.24
CA HIS A 122 -20.85 23.09 9.67
C HIS A 122 -21.02 22.74 8.21
N ALA A 123 -22.25 22.80 7.71
CA ALA A 123 -22.50 22.64 6.29
C ALA A 123 -21.80 23.79 5.54
N ILE A 124 -20.86 23.43 4.67
CA ILE A 124 -20.16 24.37 3.80
C ILE A 124 -21.07 24.61 2.59
N ASN A 125 -21.42 25.86 2.31
CA ASN A 125 -22.14 26.23 1.09
C ASN A 125 -21.13 26.56 -0.02
N HIS A 126 -21.56 26.52 -1.29
CA HIS A 126 -20.68 26.84 -2.43
C HIS A 126 -20.10 28.28 -2.40
N ILE A 127 -20.63 29.15 -1.54
CA ILE A 127 -20.16 30.53 -1.34
C ILE A 127 -18.97 30.56 -0.38
N ASP A 128 -18.85 29.55 0.50
CA ASP A 128 -17.73 29.38 1.42
C ASP A 128 -16.59 28.55 0.79
N ILE A 129 -16.59 28.43 -0.55
CA ILE A 129 -15.44 27.85 -1.26
C ILE A 129 -14.24 28.69 -0.85
N ILE A 130 -13.32 28.04 -0.15
CA ILE A 130 -12.06 28.63 0.26
C ILE A 130 -11.35 28.96 -1.05
N ASP A 131 -11.29 30.23 -1.43
CA ASP A 131 -10.58 30.71 -2.63
C ASP A 131 -9.09 30.27 -2.63
N GLU A 132 -8.58 29.89 -1.46
CA GLU A 132 -7.23 29.36 -1.22
C GLU A 132 -7.12 27.83 -1.38
N PHE A 133 -8.19 27.11 -1.75
CA PHE A 133 -8.10 25.66 -1.93
C PHE A 133 -7.26 25.35 -3.17
N PRO A 134 -6.19 24.54 -3.05
CA PRO A 134 -5.23 24.37 -4.13
C PRO A 134 -5.87 23.62 -5.31
N ILE A 135 -5.81 24.25 -6.48
CA ILE A 135 -6.13 23.61 -7.76
C ILE A 135 -4.85 22.93 -8.25
N LEU A 136 -4.88 21.60 -8.33
CA LEU A 136 -3.73 20.80 -8.75
C LEU A 136 -4.05 20.05 -10.03
N SER A 137 -3.12 20.06 -10.97
CA SER A 137 -3.15 19.20 -12.15
C SER A 137 -2.93 17.74 -11.79
N GLU A 138 -3.30 16.82 -12.69
CA GLU A 138 -3.06 15.39 -12.48
C GLU A 138 -1.56 15.10 -12.26
N ASP A 139 -0.69 15.75 -13.03
CA ASP A 139 0.76 15.62 -12.89
C ASP A 139 1.27 16.10 -11.53
N GLU A 140 0.74 17.21 -11.01
CA GLU A 140 1.07 17.70 -9.66
C GLU A 140 0.57 16.74 -8.57
N ILE A 141 -0.58 16.11 -8.75
CA ILE A 141 -1.08 15.12 -7.80
C ILE A 141 -0.23 13.84 -7.86
N VAL A 142 0.13 13.38 -9.06
CA VAL A 142 0.99 12.21 -9.27
C VAL A 142 2.37 12.43 -8.68
N SER A 143 2.94 13.62 -8.91
CA SER A 143 4.29 13.97 -8.48
C SER A 143 4.35 14.41 -7.03
N ASN A 144 3.48 15.27 -6.53
CA ASN A 144 3.67 15.90 -5.21
C ASN A 144 2.91 15.20 -4.08
N ILE A 145 1.77 14.58 -4.38
CA ILE A 145 0.89 14.00 -3.35
C ILE A 145 1.01 12.48 -3.32
N THR A 146 1.01 11.86 -4.48
CA THR A 146 1.02 10.40 -4.61
C THR A 146 2.38 9.85 -4.99
N LEU A 147 2.52 8.53 -4.95
CA LEU A 147 3.69 7.78 -5.38
C LEU A 147 3.30 6.95 -6.62
N GLY A 148 2.88 7.67 -7.66
CA GLY A 148 2.37 7.13 -8.92
C GLY A 148 0.85 6.94 -8.99
N THR A 149 0.38 6.56 -10.17
CA THR A 149 -1.06 6.52 -10.54
C THR A 149 -1.89 5.49 -9.77
N PHE A 150 -1.27 4.51 -9.10
CA PHE A 150 -2.00 3.47 -8.35
C PHE A 150 -2.89 4.05 -7.24
N GLN A 151 -2.40 5.05 -6.49
CA GLN A 151 -3.16 5.66 -5.40
C GLN A 151 -4.37 6.43 -5.91
N LEU A 152 -4.26 7.07 -7.08
CA LEU A 152 -5.37 7.75 -7.75
C LEU A 152 -6.45 6.76 -8.18
N LYS A 153 -6.06 5.63 -8.79
CA LYS A 153 -7.01 4.57 -9.18
C LYS A 153 -7.81 4.02 -7.99
N ARG A 154 -7.22 3.98 -6.80
CA ARG A 154 -7.92 3.54 -5.58
C ARG A 154 -8.73 4.64 -4.88
N ALA A 155 -8.50 5.91 -5.19
CA ALA A 155 -9.10 7.03 -4.48
C ALA A 155 -10.64 6.98 -4.48
N ARG A 156 -11.24 6.61 -5.61
CA ARG A 156 -12.70 6.48 -5.73
C ARG A 156 -13.29 5.43 -4.78
N SER A 157 -12.72 4.23 -4.77
CA SER A 157 -13.15 3.14 -3.87
C SER A 157 -13.02 3.54 -2.40
N TYR A 158 -11.95 4.25 -2.03
CA TYR A 158 -11.80 4.80 -0.68
C TYR A 158 -12.86 5.86 -0.34
N ALA A 159 -13.20 6.74 -1.28
CA ALA A 159 -14.24 7.75 -1.07
C ALA A 159 -15.62 7.11 -0.85
N GLU A 160 -15.97 6.10 -1.66
CA GLU A 160 -17.23 5.36 -1.58
C GLU A 160 -17.36 4.58 -0.24
N GLU A 161 -16.29 3.94 0.23
CA GLU A 161 -16.25 3.24 1.53
C GLU A 161 -16.51 4.20 2.71
N ASN A 162 -15.95 5.41 2.66
CA ASN A 162 -16.10 6.38 3.76
C ASN A 162 -17.41 7.18 3.66
N ALA A 163 -17.91 7.45 2.46
CA ALA A 163 -19.19 8.14 2.27
C ALA A 163 -20.37 7.28 2.76
N SER A 164 -20.36 5.98 2.47
CA SER A 164 -21.41 5.03 2.88
C SER A 164 -21.46 4.74 4.39
N THR A 165 -20.39 5.06 5.13
CA THR A 165 -20.37 4.89 6.60
C THR A 165 -21.15 5.99 7.33
N THR A 166 -21.51 7.08 6.64
CA THR A 166 -22.16 8.25 7.24
C THR A 166 -23.68 8.09 7.44
N ASP A 167 -24.29 7.00 6.93
CA ASP A 167 -25.75 6.79 6.97
C ASP A 167 -26.26 5.93 8.15
N LEU A 168 -25.45 5.70 9.19
CA LEU A 168 -25.81 4.86 10.35
C LEU A 168 -25.75 5.56 11.72
N THR A 169 -25.89 6.88 11.77
CA THR A 169 -26.07 7.63 13.04
C THR A 169 -27.27 8.54 12.99
#